data_AF-A0A538PTU7-F1
#
_entry.id   AF-A0A538PTU7-F1
#
_cell.length_a   1.000
_cell.length_b   1.000
_cell.length_c   1.000
_cell.angle_alpha   90.00
_cell.angle_beta   90.00
_cell.angle_gamma   90.00
#
_symmetry.space_group_name_H-M   'P 1'
#
loop_
_entity.id
_entity.type
_entity.pdbx_description
1 polymer ?
#
loop_
_entity_poly.entity_id
_entity_poly.type
_entity_poly.pdbx_seq_one_letter_code
_entity_poly.pdbx_strand_id
1 'polypeptide(L)'
;MKLPWLNDQETTFWARIAVPMGGPDRGTYVLPEIEDQVLVVFEHGDINRPIVIGSLWSKKQEPVEVNQSGKNNTKLIKSRCGHRIIFDDKEGAEKITIVDNTEKNKIVLDSVNKIV
;
A
#
# COMPACT_ATOMS: atom_id res chain seq x y z
N MET A 1 16.14 -1.62 -9.43
CA MET A 1 14.86 -1.31 -10.12
C MET A 1 15.13 -1.21 -11.61
N LYS A 2 14.09 -1.25 -12.46
CA LYS A 2 14.22 -1.02 -13.89
C LYS A 2 13.59 0.34 -14.24
N LEU A 3 14.37 1.26 -14.81
CA LEU A 3 13.86 2.53 -15.29
C LEU A 3 13.48 2.40 -16.78
N PRO A 4 12.33 2.92 -17.24
CA PRO A 4 11.85 2.70 -18.61
C PRO A 4 12.79 3.17 -19.72
N TRP A 5 13.70 4.09 -19.43
CA TRP A 5 14.64 4.68 -20.39
C TRP A 5 16.06 4.10 -20.29
N LEU A 6 16.32 3.20 -19.33
CA LEU A 6 17.61 2.48 -19.24
C LEU A 6 17.53 1.20 -20.07
N ASN A 7 18.68 0.79 -20.61
CA ASN A 7 18.75 -0.46 -21.35
C ASN A 7 18.60 -1.67 -20.42
N ASP A 8 18.12 -2.80 -20.94
CA ASP A 8 17.83 -4.01 -20.15
C ASP A 8 19.06 -4.63 -19.47
N GLN A 9 20.27 -4.28 -19.91
CA GLN A 9 21.53 -4.74 -19.29
C GLN A 9 22.03 -3.79 -18.19
N GLU A 10 21.44 -2.62 -18.04
CA GLU A 10 21.82 -1.65 -17.03
C GLU A 10 21.05 -1.92 -15.74
N THR A 11 21.79 -2.05 -14.65
CA THR A 11 21.22 -2.21 -13.31
C THR A 11 21.30 -0.88 -12.59
N THR A 12 20.21 -0.50 -11.92
CA THR A 12 20.25 0.67 -11.04
C THR A 12 20.89 0.31 -9.70
N PHE A 13 21.46 1.30 -9.03
CA PHE A 13 21.78 1.18 -7.60
C PHE A 13 20.51 0.93 -6.77
N TRP A 14 20.72 0.49 -5.53
CA TRP A 14 19.66 0.45 -4.52
C TRP A 14 19.09 1.85 -4.30
N ALA A 15 17.77 1.95 -4.28
CA ALA A 15 17.06 3.19 -3.97
C ALA A 15 16.58 3.17 -2.52
N ARG A 16 16.63 4.32 -1.86
CA ARG A 16 15.98 4.50 -0.55
C ARG A 16 14.47 4.55 -0.76
N ILE A 17 13.70 4.15 0.26
CA ILE A 17 12.24 4.21 0.25
C ILE A 17 11.80 5.23 1.29
N ALA A 18 11.00 6.21 0.86
CA ALA A 18 10.33 7.11 1.77
C ALA A 18 9.22 6.34 2.50
N VAL A 19 9.26 6.39 3.84
CA VAL A 19 8.27 5.72 4.70
C VAL A 19 7.51 6.77 5.52
N PRO A 20 6.22 6.55 5.83
CA PRO A 20 5.44 7.47 6.66
C PRO A 20 6.09 7.78 8.02
N MET A 21 6.77 6.81 8.63
CA MET A 21 7.53 7.00 9.86
C MET A 21 8.77 6.12 9.87
N GLY A 22 9.93 6.69 10.23
CA GLY A 22 11.21 5.98 10.40
C GLY A 22 11.90 6.33 11.71
N GLY A 23 12.84 5.48 12.14
CA GLY A 23 13.61 5.64 13.36
C GLY A 23 14.29 4.32 13.77
N PRO A 24 15.27 4.37 14.70
CA PRO A 24 16.09 3.20 15.06
C PRO A 24 15.29 2.03 15.65
N ASP A 25 14.12 2.26 16.25
CA ASP A 25 13.27 1.22 16.86
C ASP A 25 11.76 1.50 16.68
N ARG A 26 11.40 2.32 15.68
CA ARG A 26 10.01 2.69 15.41
C ARG A 26 9.84 3.02 13.95
N GLY A 27 8.66 2.77 13.41
CA GLY A 27 8.33 3.19 12.06
C GLY A 27 7.28 2.31 11.41
N THR A 28 7.21 2.43 10.10
CA THR A 28 6.39 1.59 9.22
C THR A 28 7.30 0.77 8.32
N TYR A 29 7.02 -0.53 8.18
CA TYR A 29 7.77 -1.42 7.30
C TYR A 29 6.84 -2.04 6.26
N VAL A 30 6.78 -1.41 5.09
CA VAL A 30 6.00 -1.86 3.93
C VAL A 30 6.88 -1.63 2.71
N LEU A 31 7.30 -2.71 2.07
CA LEU A 31 8.15 -2.67 0.87
C LEU A 31 7.34 -3.06 -0.36
N PRO A 32 7.65 -2.49 -1.54
CA PRO A 32 7.14 -3.00 -2.81
C PRO A 32 7.60 -4.45 -3.06
N GLU A 33 6.79 -5.21 -3.78
CA GLU A 33 7.13 -6.55 -4.23
C GLU A 33 7.94 -6.53 -5.53
N ILE A 34 8.53 -7.67 -5.91
CA ILE A 34 9.17 -7.82 -7.22
C ILE A 34 8.12 -7.60 -8.31
N GLU A 35 8.49 -6.86 -9.36
CA GLU A 35 7.61 -6.39 -10.44
C GLU A 35 6.59 -5.28 -10.07
N ASP A 36 6.58 -4.78 -8.83
CA ASP A 36 5.78 -3.59 -8.48
C ASP A 36 6.22 -2.33 -9.22
N GLN A 37 5.24 -1.63 -9.79
CA GLN A 37 5.45 -0.30 -10.34
C GLN A 37 5.52 0.72 -9.22
N VAL A 38 6.61 1.47 -9.18
CA VAL A 38 6.89 2.47 -8.16
C VAL A 38 7.13 3.84 -8.76
N LEU A 39 6.75 4.86 -8.03
CA LEU A 39 7.12 6.24 -8.34
C LEU A 39 8.48 6.56 -7.70
N VAL A 40 9.40 7.05 -8.53
CA VAL A 40 10.77 7.34 -8.15
C VAL A 40 11.04 8.82 -8.39
N VAL A 41 11.66 9.48 -7.41
CA VAL A 41 12.22 10.82 -7.53
C VAL A 41 13.73 10.75 -7.39
N PHE A 42 14.41 11.76 -7.92
CA PHE A 42 15.87 11.84 -7.90
C PHE A 42 16.28 13.06 -7.08
N GLU A 43 17.08 12.87 -6.04
CA GLU A 43 17.52 13.97 -5.17
C GLU A 43 18.26 15.02 -6.00
N HIS A 44 17.78 16.27 -5.96
CA HIS A 44 18.33 17.38 -6.76
C HIS A 44 18.45 17.08 -8.27
N GLY A 45 17.66 16.13 -8.80
CA GLY A 45 17.73 15.70 -10.20
C GLY A 45 18.92 14.78 -10.53
N ASP A 46 19.70 14.33 -9.53
CA ASP A 46 20.79 13.38 -9.73
C ASP A 46 20.23 11.95 -9.88
N ILE A 47 20.30 11.40 -11.09
CA ILE A 47 19.81 10.05 -11.41
C ILE A 47 20.48 8.96 -10.57
N ASN A 48 21.68 9.22 -10.02
CA ASN A 48 22.40 8.29 -9.16
C ASN A 48 21.86 8.28 -7.71
N ARG A 49 20.91 9.16 -7.38
CA ARG A 49 20.30 9.28 -6.04
C ARG A 49 18.78 9.07 -6.08
N PRO A 50 18.31 7.86 -6.47
CA PRO A 50 16.89 7.57 -6.52
C PRO A 50 16.28 7.38 -5.12
N ILE A 51 15.06 7.87 -4.96
CA ILE A 51 14.18 7.63 -3.81
C ILE A 51 12.83 7.16 -4.33
N VAL A 52 12.39 5.99 -3.89
CA VAL A 52 11.03 5.49 -4.08
C VAL A 52 10.11 6.23 -3.11
N ILE A 53 9.04 6.84 -3.61
CA ILE A 53 8.08 7.61 -2.79
C ILE A 53 6.68 6.98 -2.71
N GLY A 54 6.44 5.89 -3.46
CA GLY A 54 5.19 5.16 -3.42
C GLY A 54 5.07 4.15 -4.56
N SER A 55 3.95 3.43 -4.56
CA SER A 55 3.59 2.47 -5.62
C SER A 55 2.47 3.01 -6.49
N LEU A 56 2.40 2.53 -7.73
CA LEU A 56 1.40 2.90 -8.71
C LEU A 56 0.54 1.70 -9.09
N TRP A 57 -0.74 1.93 -9.33
CA TRP A 57 -1.59 0.93 -9.98
C TRP A 57 -1.30 0.88 -11.48
N SER A 58 -1.49 -0.29 -12.08
CA SER A 58 -1.36 -0.52 -13.51
C SER A 58 -2.36 -1.56 -13.99
N LYS A 59 -2.45 -1.79 -15.31
CA LYS A 59 -3.26 -2.89 -15.86
C LYS A 59 -2.85 -4.28 -15.36
N LYS A 60 -1.61 -4.43 -14.88
CA LYS A 60 -1.10 -5.68 -14.30
C LYS A 60 -1.18 -5.70 -12.76
N GLN A 61 -1.37 -4.52 -12.15
CA GLN A 61 -1.43 -4.28 -10.70
C GLN A 61 -2.63 -3.39 -10.40
N GLU A 62 -3.80 -3.99 -10.47
CA GLU A 62 -5.05 -3.28 -10.22
C GLU A 62 -5.18 -2.92 -8.72
N PRO A 63 -5.93 -1.86 -8.39
CA PRO A 63 -6.24 -1.56 -7.01
C PRO A 63 -6.92 -2.75 -6.33
N VAL A 64 -6.63 -2.92 -5.03
CA VAL A 64 -7.25 -3.98 -4.21
C VAL A 64 -8.76 -3.80 -4.08
N GLU A 65 -9.25 -2.57 -4.15
CA GLU A 65 -10.67 -2.22 -4.13
C GLU A 65 -10.93 -1.09 -5.12
N VAL A 66 -12.05 -1.19 -5.84
CA VAL A 66 -12.49 -0.15 -6.77
C VAL A 66 -13.65 0.60 -6.13
N ASN A 67 -13.59 1.93 -6.13
CA ASN A 67 -14.67 2.79 -5.65
C ASN A 67 -15.88 2.77 -6.61
N GLN A 68 -16.57 1.64 -6.72
CA GLN A 68 -17.67 1.43 -7.66
C GLN A 68 -18.87 2.34 -7.36
N SER A 69 -19.13 2.62 -6.08
CA SER A 69 -20.24 3.48 -5.65
C SER A 69 -19.96 4.97 -5.83
N GLY A 70 -18.71 5.35 -6.12
CA GLY A 70 -18.25 6.74 -6.15
C GLY A 70 -18.11 7.39 -4.76
N LYS A 71 -18.65 6.79 -3.70
CA LYS A 71 -18.68 7.38 -2.35
C LYS A 71 -17.38 7.22 -1.56
N ASN A 72 -16.47 6.38 -2.04
CA ASN A 72 -15.16 6.15 -1.42
C ASN A 72 -15.25 5.60 0.02
N ASN A 73 -16.23 4.72 0.26
CA ASN A 73 -16.51 4.22 1.61
C ASN A 73 -15.43 3.29 2.16
N THR A 74 -14.62 2.65 1.31
CA THR A 74 -13.64 1.65 1.76
C THR A 74 -12.24 2.26 1.80
N LYS A 75 -11.60 2.25 2.97
CA LYS A 75 -10.13 2.40 3.10
C LYS A 75 -9.56 1.08 3.57
N LEU A 76 -8.48 0.62 2.95
CA LEU A 76 -7.94 -0.68 3.32
C LEU A 76 -6.44 -0.77 3.15
N ILE A 77 -5.84 -1.64 3.95
CA ILE A 77 -4.49 -2.18 3.76
C ILE A 77 -4.65 -3.67 3.57
N LYS A 78 -4.07 -4.21 2.49
CA LYS A 78 -4.02 -5.65 2.22
C LYS A 78 -2.58 -6.11 2.04
N SER A 79 -2.17 -7.15 2.76
CA SER A 79 -0.84 -7.76 2.57
C SER A 79 -0.81 -8.67 1.33
N ARG A 80 0.39 -9.01 0.86
CA ARG A 80 0.61 -10.00 -0.23
C ARG A 80 -0.16 -11.31 -0.01
N CYS A 81 -0.22 -11.79 1.23
CA CYS A 81 -0.89 -13.05 1.56
C CYS A 81 -2.41 -12.92 1.78
N GLY A 82 -2.96 -11.69 1.71
CA GLY A 82 -4.39 -11.43 1.78
C GLY A 82 -4.95 -11.04 3.15
N HIS A 83 -4.10 -10.78 4.16
CA HIS A 83 -4.55 -10.19 5.43
C HIS A 83 -5.01 -8.76 5.21
N ARG A 84 -6.06 -8.33 5.92
CA ARG A 84 -6.69 -7.01 5.68
C ARG A 84 -6.94 -6.25 6.97
N ILE A 85 -6.73 -4.94 6.90
CA ILE A 85 -7.28 -3.94 7.81
C ILE A 85 -8.21 -3.08 6.96
N ILE A 86 -9.48 -2.98 7.33
CA ILE A 86 -10.53 -2.35 6.53
C ILE A 86 -11.27 -1.34 7.41
N PHE A 87 -11.42 -0.12 6.89
CA PHE A 87 -12.32 0.91 7.38
C PHE A 87 -13.47 1.01 6.37
N ASP A 88 -14.69 0.78 6.84
CA ASP A 88 -15.92 0.97 6.09
C ASP A 88 -16.62 2.21 6.62
N ASP A 89 -16.58 3.28 5.83
CA ASP A 89 -17.16 4.60 6.11
C ASP A 89 -18.60 4.71 5.55
N LYS A 90 -19.28 3.58 5.27
CA LYS A 90 -20.66 3.62 4.84
C LYS A 90 -21.55 4.16 5.96
N GLU A 91 -22.17 5.30 5.69
CA GLU A 91 -23.10 5.97 6.60
C GLU A 91 -24.17 5.02 7.17
N GLY A 92 -24.25 4.97 8.51
CA GLY A 92 -25.20 4.12 9.24
C GLY A 92 -24.85 2.63 9.26
N ALA A 93 -23.65 2.26 8.83
CA ALA A 93 -23.13 0.89 8.82
C ALA A 93 -21.61 0.82 9.06
N GLU A 94 -21.03 1.83 9.70
CA GLU A 94 -19.59 2.05 9.81
C GLU A 94 -18.90 0.97 10.65
N LYS A 95 -17.78 0.44 10.14
CA LYS A 95 -17.05 -0.68 10.77
C LYS A 95 -15.55 -0.58 10.57
N ILE A 96 -14.81 -1.10 11.54
CA ILE A 96 -13.39 -1.42 11.39
C ILE A 96 -13.24 -2.93 11.47
N THR A 97 -12.56 -3.53 10.49
CA THR A 97 -12.31 -4.97 10.43
C THR A 97 -10.83 -5.26 10.32
N ILE A 98 -10.30 -6.13 11.19
CA ILE A 98 -8.98 -6.76 11.04
C ILE A 98 -9.23 -8.24 10.80
N VAL A 99 -8.76 -8.78 9.69
CA VAL A 99 -9.07 -10.15 9.29
C VAL A 99 -7.88 -10.81 8.61
N ASP A 100 -7.66 -12.08 8.93
CA ASP A 100 -6.65 -12.89 8.24
C ASP A 100 -7.09 -13.25 6.81
N ASN A 101 -6.24 -13.97 6.08
CA ASN A 101 -6.56 -14.35 4.71
C ASN A 101 -7.56 -15.49 4.61
N THR A 102 -7.77 -16.25 5.69
CA THR A 102 -8.75 -17.34 5.75
C THR A 102 -10.14 -16.86 6.14
N GLU A 103 -10.25 -15.62 6.62
CA GLU A 103 -11.44 -15.00 7.21
C GLU A 103 -11.93 -15.64 8.51
N LYS A 104 -11.23 -16.65 9.03
CA LYS A 104 -11.58 -17.34 10.28
C LYS A 104 -11.12 -16.60 11.52
N ASN A 105 -10.03 -15.82 11.40
CA ASN A 105 -9.52 -14.99 12.48
C ASN A 105 -9.86 -13.53 12.19
N LYS A 106 -10.81 -12.99 12.94
CA LYS A 106 -11.41 -11.69 12.63
C LYS A 106 -11.77 -10.91 13.89
N ILE A 107 -11.43 -9.63 13.89
CA ILE A 107 -11.87 -8.63 14.87
C ILE A 107 -12.72 -7.61 14.11
N VAL A 108 -13.91 -7.32 14.63
CA VAL A 108 -14.82 -6.32 14.07
C VAL A 108 -15.20 -5.34 15.17
N LEU A 109 -15.00 -4.06 14.89
CA LEU A 109 -15.53 -2.96 15.69
C LEU A 109 -16.72 -2.39 14.92
N ASP A 110 -17.93 -2.63 15.43
CA ASP A 110 -19.18 -2.13 14.85
C ASP A 110 -19.57 -0.81 15.54
N SER A 111 -19.44 0.30 14.81
CA SER A 111 -19.69 1.64 15.33
C SER A 111 -21.19 1.92 15.55
N VAL A 112 -22.06 1.15 14.90
CA VAL A 112 -23.52 1.34 14.92
C VAL A 112 -24.14 0.53 16.04
N ASN A 113 -23.79 -0.74 16.13
CA ASN A 113 -24.42 -1.68 17.05
C ASN A 113 -23.72 -1.79 18.41
N LYS A 114 -22.63 -1.04 18.65
CA LYS A 114 -21.88 -0.94 19.92
C LYS A 114 -21.92 -2.23 20.76
N ILE A 115 -21.24 -3.28 20.29
CA ILE A 115 -20.94 -4.42 21.16
C ILE A 115 -19.46 -4.30 21.51
N VAL A 116 -19.21 -3.87 22.75
CA VAL A 116 -17.88 -3.81 23.37
C VAL A 116 -17.44 -5.21 23.74
#